data_AF-A0AAD1S2H9-F1
#
_entry.id   AF-A0AAD1S2H9-F1
#
_cell.length_a   1.000
_cell.length_b   1.000
_cell.length_c   1.000
_cell.angle_alpha   90.00
_cell.angle_beta   90.00
_cell.angle_gamma   90.00
#
_symmetry.space_group_name_H-M   'P 1'
#
loop_
_entity.id
_entity.type
_entity.pdbx_description
1 polymer ?
#
loop_
_entity_poly.entity_id
_entity_poly.type
_entity_poly.pdbx_seq_one_letter_code
_entity_poly.pdbx_strand_id
1 'polypeptide(L)'
;AHPKHVKDSLPFSQFLRVIRNNSDITRCEEQIQQMYNKFTQRGYTRGILDKALTKARDRMAGGVTLSRNNKDRIPFPMTYNASTTQICHEINTNWRLMEND
;
A
#
# COMPACT_ATOMS: atom_id res chain seq x y z
N ALA A 1 13.50 7.61 19.69
CA ALA A 1 12.02 7.46 19.68
C ALA A 1 11.48 7.92 18.33
N HIS A 2 10.51 7.21 17.73
CA HIS A 2 9.95 7.59 16.41
C HIS A 2 9.09 8.88 16.47
N PRO A 3 9.06 9.69 15.39
CA PRO A 3 8.13 10.81 15.26
C PRO A 3 6.66 10.37 15.36
N LYS A 4 5.76 11.26 15.80
CA LYS A 4 4.33 10.96 15.98
C LYS A 4 3.68 10.38 14.72
N HIS A 5 3.91 11.01 13.56
CA HIS A 5 3.36 10.53 12.29
C HIS A 5 3.80 9.11 11.94
N VAL A 6 5.04 8.72 12.30
CA VAL A 6 5.55 7.36 12.09
C VAL A 6 4.91 6.38 13.07
N LYS A 7 4.71 6.79 14.32
CA LYS A 7 4.05 5.95 15.33
C LYS A 7 2.61 5.59 14.94
N ASP A 8 1.91 6.50 14.26
CA ASP A 8 0.52 6.28 13.84
C ASP A 8 0.43 5.47 12.52
N SER A 9 1.35 5.70 11.58
CA SER A 9 1.29 5.10 10.24
C SER A 9 1.98 3.73 10.15
N LEU A 10 3.07 3.53 10.88
CA LEU A 10 3.87 2.32 10.77
C LEU A 10 3.09 1.06 11.19
N PRO A 11 2.42 1.00 12.37
CA PRO A 11 1.66 -0.20 12.77
C PRO A 11 0.59 -0.57 11.75
N PHE A 12 -0.18 0.42 11.28
CA PHE A 12 -1.21 0.21 10.26
C PHE A 12 -0.63 -0.40 8.99
N SER A 13 0.46 0.17 8.45
CA SER A 13 1.10 -0.33 7.22
C SER A 13 1.59 -1.77 7.37
N GLN A 14 2.14 -2.13 8.54
CA GLN A 14 2.67 -3.47 8.80
C GLN A 14 1.55 -4.50 8.99
N PHE A 15 0.51 -4.18 9.76
CA PHE A 15 -0.65 -5.08 9.90
C PHE A 15 -1.33 -5.33 8.55
N LEU A 16 -1.49 -4.28 7.74
CA LEU A 16 -2.07 -4.41 6.41
C LEU A 16 -1.22 -5.30 5.49
N ARG A 17 0.11 -5.23 5.62
CA ARG A 17 1.03 -6.11 4.87
C ARG A 17 0.90 -7.57 5.31
N VAL A 18 0.79 -7.83 6.61
CA VAL A 18 0.56 -9.19 7.14
C VAL A 18 -0.75 -9.74 6.57
N ILE A 19 -1.83 -8.98 6.61
CA ILE A 19 -3.14 -9.45 6.12
C ILE A 19 -3.10 -9.73 4.61
N ARG A 20 -2.39 -8.92 3.81
CA ARG A 20 -2.27 -9.15 2.35
C ARG A 20 -1.42 -10.36 1.97
N ASN A 21 -0.41 -10.67 2.76
CA ASN A 21 0.56 -11.72 2.44
C ASN A 21 0.09 -13.13 2.82
N ASN A 22 -0.99 -13.26 3.60
CA ASN A 22 -1.48 -14.53 4.08
C ASN A 22 -2.84 -14.85 3.46
N SER A 23 -2.93 -15.98 2.77
CA SER A 23 -4.19 -16.54 2.26
C SER A 23 -4.91 -17.40 3.31
N ASP A 24 -4.16 -17.95 4.27
CA ASP A 24 -4.68 -18.72 5.41
C ASP A 24 -4.98 -17.79 6.59
N ILE A 25 -6.21 -17.87 7.11
CA ILE A 25 -6.69 -16.99 8.17
C ILE A 25 -6.03 -17.28 9.53
N THR A 26 -5.76 -18.55 9.85
CA THR A 26 -5.11 -18.98 11.08
C THR A 26 -3.67 -18.49 11.10
N ARG A 27 -2.96 -18.68 9.98
CA ARG A 27 -1.58 -18.19 9.84
C ARG A 27 -1.50 -16.65 9.89
N CYS A 28 -2.49 -15.98 9.32
CA CYS A 28 -2.61 -14.53 9.37
C CYS A 28 -2.72 -14.02 10.82
N GLU A 29 -3.63 -14.59 11.61
CA GLU A 29 -3.83 -14.19 13.01
C GLU A 29 -2.59 -14.45 13.88
N GLU A 30 -1.90 -15.58 13.69
CA GLU A 30 -0.62 -15.84 14.36
C GLU A 30 0.42 -14.74 14.07
N GLN A 31 0.56 -14.36 12.81
CA GLN A 31 1.53 -13.34 12.40
C GLN A 31 1.13 -11.94 12.84
N ILE A 32 -0.17 -11.62 12.87
CA ILE A 32 -0.71 -10.39 13.44
C ILE A 32 -0.32 -10.31 14.92
N GLN A 33 -0.52 -11.38 15.68
CA GLN A 33 -0.18 -11.40 17.10
C GLN A 33 1.33 -11.25 17.33
N GLN A 34 2.15 -11.92 16.52
CA GLN A 34 3.61 -11.75 16.58
C GLN A 34 4.02 -10.30 16.29
N MET A 35 3.41 -9.67 15.28
CA MET A 35 3.67 -8.27 14.93
C MET A 35 3.22 -7.32 16.05
N TYR A 36 2.05 -7.58 16.65
CA TYR A 36 1.52 -6.82 17.78
C TYR A 36 2.48 -6.85 18.98
N ASN A 37 2.99 -8.05 19.31
CA ASN A 37 3.94 -8.23 20.41
C ASN A 37 5.24 -7.45 20.15
N LYS A 38 5.77 -7.49 18.91
CA LYS A 38 6.96 -6.72 18.51
C LYS A 38 6.76 -5.22 18.66
N PHE A 39 5.59 -4.69 18.30
CA PHE A 39 5.30 -3.27 18.49
C PHE A 39 5.16 -2.90 19.97
N THR A 40 4.52 -3.76 20.76
CA THR A 40 4.39 -3.56 22.22
C THR A 40 5.77 -3.50 22.88
N GLN A 41 6.68 -4.42 22.53
CA GLN A 41 8.07 -4.42 23.02
C GLN A 41 8.85 -3.15 22.63
N ARG A 42 8.50 -2.52 21.50
CA ARG A 42 9.08 -1.23 21.05
C ARG A 42 8.46 -0.01 21.74
N GLY A 43 7.55 -0.21 22.69
CA GLY A 43 6.92 0.86 23.47
C GLY A 43 5.74 1.54 22.78
N TYR A 44 5.11 0.88 21.80
CA TYR A 44 3.84 1.37 21.24
C TYR A 44 2.70 1.06 22.23
N THR A 45 1.80 2.02 22.41
CA THR A 45 0.65 1.83 23.30
C THR A 45 -0.41 0.94 22.64
N ARG A 46 -1.07 0.11 23.44
CA ARG A 46 -2.12 -0.81 22.96
C ARG A 46 -3.21 -0.08 22.17
N GLY A 47 -3.66 1.08 22.64
CA GLY A 47 -4.68 1.87 21.94
C GLY A 47 -4.29 2.33 20.53
N ILE A 48 -3.00 2.57 20.24
CA ILE A 48 -2.54 2.86 18.87
C ILE A 48 -2.57 1.58 18.02
N LEU A 49 -2.12 0.46 18.60
CA LEU A 49 -2.06 -0.81 17.90
C LEU A 49 -3.46 -1.36 17.57
N ASP A 50 -4.40 -1.26 18.51
CA ASP A 50 -5.77 -1.73 18.33
C ASP A 50 -6.47 -0.91 17.24
N LYS A 51 -6.35 0.44 17.29
CA LYS A 51 -6.86 1.33 16.23
C LYS A 51 -6.26 0.99 14.86
N ALA A 52 -4.95 0.75 14.80
CA ALA A 52 -4.27 0.41 13.56
C ALA A 52 -4.71 -0.96 13.01
N LEU A 53 -4.91 -1.94 13.89
CA LEU A 53 -5.36 -3.29 13.51
C LEU A 53 -6.80 -3.28 12.99
N THR A 54 -7.72 -2.62 13.70
CA THR A 54 -9.11 -2.46 13.27
C THR A 54 -9.16 -1.78 11.90
N LYS A 55 -8.45 -0.66 11.73
CA LYS A 55 -8.36 0.05 10.46
C LYS A 55 -7.81 -0.84 9.32
N ALA A 56 -6.83 -1.70 9.62
CA ALA A 56 -6.27 -2.61 8.63
C ALA A 56 -7.26 -3.70 8.21
N ARG A 57 -8.02 -4.26 9.17
CA ARG A 57 -9.10 -5.21 8.91
C ARG A 57 -10.23 -4.58 8.09
N ASP A 58 -10.71 -3.40 8.49
CA ASP A 58 -11.76 -2.67 7.76
C ASP A 58 -11.36 -2.38 6.32
N ARG A 59 -10.09 -2.01 6.09
CA ARG A 59 -9.57 -1.76 4.73
C ARG A 59 -9.56 -3.01 3.85
N MET A 60 -9.38 -4.19 4.43
CA MET A 60 -9.41 -5.46 3.70
C MET A 60 -10.83 -5.98 3.52
N ALA A 61 -11.68 -5.82 4.54
CA ALA A 61 -13.09 -6.21 4.51
C ALA A 61 -13.91 -5.37 3.53
N GLY A 62 -13.64 -4.06 3.44
CA GLY A 62 -14.29 -3.15 2.49
C GLY A 62 -13.93 -3.39 1.02
N GLY A 63 -13.21 -4.47 0.72
CA GLY A 63 -12.61 -4.72 -0.57
C GLY A 63 -11.48 -3.74 -0.84
N VAL A 64 -10.43 -4.20 -1.50
CA VAL A 64 -9.52 -3.26 -2.11
C VAL A 64 -10.33 -2.57 -3.21
N THR A 65 -10.76 -1.33 -2.98
CA THR A 65 -11.12 -0.39 -4.04
C THR A 65 -9.87 -0.06 -4.87
N LEU A 66 -9.22 -1.08 -5.43
CA LEU A 66 -8.45 -0.99 -6.66
C LEU A 66 -9.43 -1.17 -7.82
N SER A 67 -10.49 -0.37 -7.82
CA SER A 67 -11.20 -0.05 -9.06
C SER A 67 -11.00 1.43 -9.30
N ARG A 68 -9.77 1.80 -9.64
CA ARG A 68 -9.66 2.71 -10.77
C ARG A 68 -9.89 1.80 -11.96
N ASN A 69 -11.17 1.64 -12.31
CA ASN A 69 -11.61 0.97 -13.53
C ASN A 69 -10.91 1.72 -14.67
N ASN A 70 -9.72 1.26 -15.04
CA ASN A 70 -8.88 1.88 -16.05
C ASN A 70 -8.58 0.79 -17.07
N LYS A 71 -9.65 0.14 -17.53
CA LYS A 71 -9.60 -0.85 -18.61
C LYS A 71 -9.10 -0.22 -19.91
N ASP A 72 -9.08 1.11 -19.99
CA ASP A 72 -8.63 1.89 -21.14
C ASP A 72 -7.21 2.45 -20.99
N ARG A 73 -6.48 2.12 -19.92
CA ARG A 73 -5.09 2.58 -19.78
C ARG A 73 -4.13 1.60 -20.41
N ILE A 74 -3.53 2.02 -21.51
CA ILE A 74 -2.39 1.34 -22.14
C ILE A 74 -1.15 1.58 -21.26
N PRO A 75 -0.56 0.57 -20.61
CA PRO A 75 0.67 0.73 -19.87
C PRO A 75 1.84 0.87 -20.86
N PHE A 76 2.66 1.90 -20.69
CA PHE A 76 3.91 2.05 -21.44
C PHE A 76 5.10 1.70 -20.53
N PRO A 77 5.56 0.43 -20.52
CA PRO A 77 6.67 0.02 -19.67
C PRO A 77 7.97 0.64 -20.19
N MET A 78 8.56 1.56 -19.42
CA MET A 78 9.89 2.12 -19.70
C MET A 78 10.87 1.75 -18.60
N THR A 79 12.11 1.45 -18.99
CA THR A 79 13.23 1.38 -18.08
C THR A 79 13.69 2.78 -17.72
N TYR A 80 13.99 3.03 -16.45
CA TYR A 80 14.44 4.36 -16.01
C TYR A 80 15.81 4.70 -16.62
N ASN A 81 15.86 5.81 -17.34
CA ASN A 81 17.06 6.43 -17.91
C ASN A 81 16.92 7.97 -17.75
N ALA A 82 17.99 8.71 -17.56
CA ALA A 82 17.96 10.18 -17.49
C ALA A 82 17.23 10.84 -18.68
N SER A 83 17.22 10.17 -19.83
CA SER A 83 16.54 10.60 -21.06
C SER A 83 15.03 10.33 -21.08
N THR A 84 14.51 9.51 -20.15
CA THR A 84 13.07 9.15 -20.10
C THR A 84 12.16 10.33 -19.81
N THR A 85 12.65 11.39 -19.18
CA THR A 85 11.85 12.59 -18.92
C THR A 85 11.43 13.28 -20.22
N GLN A 86 12.32 13.33 -21.22
CA GLN A 86 12.02 13.89 -22.53
C GLN A 86 11.01 13.02 -23.27
N ILE A 87 11.17 11.70 -23.22
CA ILE A 87 10.23 10.75 -23.83
C ILE A 87 8.84 10.87 -23.20
N CYS A 88 8.75 10.97 -21.86
CA CYS A 88 7.48 11.25 -21.17
C CYS A 88 6.86 12.57 -21.63
N HIS A 89 7.67 13.61 -21.81
CA HIS A 89 7.18 14.91 -22.29
C HIS A 89 6.58 14.76 -23.70
N GLU A 90 7.31 14.16 -24.64
CA GLU A 90 6.85 13.97 -26.02
C GLU A 90 5.59 13.11 -26.11
N ILE A 91 5.51 12.01 -25.34
CA ILE A 91 4.32 11.15 -25.30
C ILE A 91 3.10 11.94 -24.80
N ASN A 92 3.24 12.73 -23.74
CA ASN A 92 2.11 13.52 -23.21
C ASN A 92 1.70 14.65 -24.16
N THR A 93 2.66 15.29 -24.83
CA THR A 93 2.40 16.35 -25.82
C THR A 93 1.64 15.80 -27.03
N ASN A 94 2.02 14.61 -27.50
CA ASN A 94 1.47 14.00 -28.72
C ASN A 94 0.40 12.93 -28.46
N TRP A 95 -0.02 12.72 -27.21
CA TRP A 95 -0.95 11.64 -26.84
C TRP A 95 -2.24 11.65 -27.67
N ARG A 96 -2.79 12.84 -27.96
CA ARG A 96 -4.00 13.00 -28.76
C ARG A 96 -3.84 12.52 -30.20
N LEU A 97 -2.63 12.53 -30.75
CA LEU A 97 -2.38 11.97 -32.09
C LEU A 97 -2.36 10.45 -32.01
N MET A 98 -1.68 9.89 -31.01
CA MET A 98 -1.57 8.45 -30.78
C MET A 98 -2.89 7.78 -30.39
N GLU A 99 -3.85 8.54 -29.85
CA GLU A 99 -5.19 8.05 -29.50
C GLU A 99 -6.10 7.86 -30.73
N ASN A 100 -5.80 8.53 -31.85
CA ASN A 100 -6.63 8.50 -33.06
C ASN A 100 -6.09 7.57 -34.17
N ASP A 101 -4.95 6.91 -33.95
CA ASP A 101 -4.37 5.85 -34.81
C ASP A 101 -4.78 4.45 -34.32
#